data_AF-A0A2W7MLI5-F1
#
_entry.id   AF-A0A2W7MLI5-F1
#
_cell.length_a   1.000
_cell.length_b   1.000
_cell.length_c   1.000
_cell.angle_alpha   90.00
_cell.angle_beta   90.00
_cell.angle_gamma   90.00
#
_symmetry.space_group_name_H-M   'P 1'
#
loop_
_entity.id
_entity.type
_entity.pdbx_description
1 polymer ?
#
loop_
_entity_poly.entity_id
_entity_poly.type
_entity_poly.pdbx_seq_one_letter_code
_entity_poly.pdbx_strand_id
1 'polypeptide(L)'
;MNVTTDYAKGSSIQNTLLKRLHASGILEANDMPVAFDMTPSRQGEVHSNPWFSSINALAAALFDRPYDLAVNANVSRVIVENGKTVGVEVFSLDKKAHTIRAKNVVLSASTLETPRLLLNSGIQGPAIGRYLTGHVSIIAIGTISRNQFSDKLGNVSILKFETNESPYHIQILGSDQYFSY
;
A
#
# COMPACT_ATOMS: atom_id res chain seq x y z
N MET A 1 -2.30 -7.98 -10.64
CA MET A 1 -2.77 -7.77 -9.25
C MET A 1 -4.11 -8.47 -9.14
N ASN A 2 -4.22 -9.46 -8.24
CA ASN A 2 -5.47 -10.19 -8.05
C ASN A 2 -6.41 -9.33 -7.17
N VAL A 3 -7.70 -9.28 -7.51
CA VAL A 3 -8.72 -8.59 -6.73
C VAL A 3 -9.80 -9.59 -6.38
N THR A 4 -10.22 -9.62 -5.12
CA THR A 4 -11.20 -10.57 -4.63
C THR A 4 -12.21 -9.91 -3.70
N THR A 5 -13.43 -10.41 -3.69
CA THR A 5 -14.48 -10.09 -2.70
C THR A 5 -14.63 -11.22 -1.67
N ASP A 6 -13.84 -12.29 -1.79
CA ASP A 6 -14.03 -13.50 -1.00
C ASP A 6 -13.42 -13.40 0.42
N TYR A 7 -12.79 -12.28 0.80
CA TYR A 7 -12.11 -12.15 2.10
C TYR A 7 -13.04 -12.40 3.31
N ALA A 8 -14.29 -11.96 3.23
CA ALA A 8 -15.30 -12.18 4.26
C ALA A 8 -16.28 -13.32 3.91
N LYS A 9 -15.97 -14.13 2.88
CA LYS A 9 -16.87 -15.20 2.42
C LYS A 9 -17.10 -16.24 3.51
N GLY A 10 -18.37 -16.55 3.74
CA GLY A 10 -18.78 -17.49 4.79
C GLY A 10 -18.78 -16.89 6.20
N SER A 11 -18.49 -15.60 6.37
CA SER A 11 -18.59 -14.90 7.65
C SER A 11 -20.05 -14.64 8.04
N SER A 12 -20.45 -15.09 9.23
CA SER A 12 -21.81 -14.89 9.73
C SER A 12 -22.07 -13.44 10.12
N ILE A 13 -21.05 -12.76 10.66
CA ILE A 13 -21.15 -11.35 11.04
C ILE A 13 -21.25 -10.45 9.80
N GLN A 14 -20.46 -10.69 8.75
CA GLN A 14 -20.55 -10.00 7.46
C GLN A 14 -21.98 -10.05 6.90
N ASN A 15 -22.51 -11.28 6.77
CA ASN A 15 -23.84 -11.52 6.22
C ASN A 15 -24.94 -10.85 7.05
N THR A 16 -24.81 -10.86 8.37
CA THR A 16 -25.79 -10.24 9.27
C THR A 16 -25.76 -8.71 9.15
N LEU A 17 -24.56 -8.11 9.10
CA LEU A 17 -24.41 -6.67 8.95
C LEU A 17 -24.89 -6.18 7.57
N LEU A 18 -24.52 -6.86 6.48
CA LEU A 18 -25.03 -6.55 5.14
C LEU A 18 -26.56 -6.60 5.09
N LYS A 19 -27.18 -7.66 5.62
CA LYS A 19 -28.64 -7.75 5.71
C LYS A 19 -29.27 -6.59 6.46
N ARG A 20 -28.66 -6.15 7.57
CA ARG A 20 -29.14 -4.99 8.34
C ARG A 20 -29.02 -3.69 7.56
N LEU A 21 -27.88 -3.45 6.91
CA LEU A 21 -27.66 -2.28 6.05
C LEU A 21 -28.69 -2.23 4.92
N HIS A 22 -28.90 -3.35 4.24
CA HIS A 22 -29.88 -3.47 3.16
C HIS A 22 -31.32 -3.29 3.66
N ALA A 23 -31.67 -3.87 4.82
CA ALA A 23 -32.98 -3.67 5.43
C ALA A 23 -33.24 -2.21 5.85
N SER A 24 -32.18 -1.44 6.15
CA SER A 24 -32.26 0.00 6.38
C SER A 24 -32.20 0.87 5.10
N GLY A 25 -32.17 0.25 3.91
CA GLY A 25 -32.17 0.93 2.62
C GLY A 25 -30.78 1.28 2.06
N ILE A 26 -29.69 0.86 2.69
CA ILE A 26 -28.31 1.09 2.22
C ILE A 26 -27.90 -0.07 1.29
N LEU A 27 -28.53 -0.15 0.12
CA LEU A 27 -28.38 -1.26 -0.83
C LEU A 27 -27.03 -1.28 -1.55
N GLU A 28 -26.36 -0.14 -1.57
CA GLU A 28 -25.02 0.04 -2.14
C GLU A 28 -23.89 -0.52 -1.24
N ALA A 29 -24.21 -1.06 -0.06
CA ALA A 29 -23.26 -1.79 0.77
C ALA A 29 -23.05 -3.22 0.25
N ASN A 30 -21.80 -3.59 -0.05
CA ASN A 30 -21.45 -4.92 -0.56
C ASN A 30 -20.14 -5.42 0.05
N ASP A 31 -19.77 -6.67 -0.26
CA ASP A 31 -18.45 -7.20 0.06
C ASP A 31 -17.37 -6.28 -0.53
N MET A 32 -16.44 -5.83 0.31
CA MET A 32 -15.40 -4.92 -0.13
C MET A 32 -14.39 -5.66 -1.02
N PRO A 33 -14.10 -5.16 -2.24
CA PRO A 33 -13.02 -5.69 -3.05
C PRO A 33 -11.67 -5.39 -2.39
N VAL A 34 -10.82 -6.41 -2.24
CA VAL A 34 -9.47 -6.29 -1.72
C VAL A 34 -8.45 -6.77 -2.74
N ALA A 35 -7.33 -6.05 -2.84
CA ALA A 35 -6.32 -6.24 -3.87
C ALA A 35 -5.17 -7.16 -3.41
N PHE A 36 -5.49 -8.37 -2.94
CA PHE A 36 -4.48 -9.37 -2.62
C PHE A 36 -4.93 -10.77 -3.00
N ASP A 37 -3.94 -11.63 -3.23
CA ASP A 37 -4.14 -13.05 -3.50
C ASP A 37 -4.38 -13.79 -2.18
N MET A 38 -5.53 -14.47 -2.08
CA MET A 38 -5.90 -15.29 -0.91
C MET A 38 -5.18 -16.65 -0.90
N THR A 39 -4.47 -17.00 -1.98
CA THR A 39 -3.76 -18.27 -2.11
C THR A 39 -2.54 -18.28 -1.18
N PRO A 40 -2.39 -19.30 -0.31
CA PRO A 40 -1.18 -19.43 0.50
C PRO A 40 0.05 -19.66 -0.37
N SER A 41 1.16 -18.97 -0.06
CA SER A 41 2.45 -19.25 -0.68
C SER A 41 2.91 -20.67 -0.39
N ARG A 42 3.27 -21.42 -1.44
CA ARG A 42 3.72 -22.81 -1.33
C ARG A 42 4.87 -23.07 -2.30
N GLN A 43 5.80 -23.96 -1.93
CA GLN A 43 6.86 -24.45 -2.84
C GLN A 43 7.72 -23.35 -3.50
N GLY A 44 7.90 -22.21 -2.83
CA GLY A 44 8.71 -21.09 -3.35
C GLY A 44 7.94 -20.12 -4.25
N GLU A 45 6.64 -20.34 -4.47
CA GLU A 45 5.77 -19.37 -5.15
C GLU A 45 5.52 -18.16 -4.25
N VAL A 46 5.77 -16.96 -4.79
CA VAL A 46 5.53 -15.69 -4.11
C VAL A 46 4.21 -15.11 -4.60
N HIS A 47 3.21 -15.09 -3.72
CA HIS A 47 1.90 -14.49 -4.00
C HIS A 47 1.83 -13.07 -3.45
N SER A 48 1.06 -12.21 -4.13
CA SER A 48 0.73 -10.86 -3.66
C SER A 48 -0.35 -10.91 -2.57
N ASN A 49 -0.10 -11.66 -1.49
CA ASN A 49 -0.99 -11.78 -0.34
C ASN A 49 -0.85 -10.53 0.58
N PRO A 50 -1.62 -10.41 1.69
CA PRO A 50 -1.56 -9.24 2.57
C PRO A 50 -0.18 -8.91 3.17
N TRP A 51 0.74 -9.88 3.18
CA TRP A 51 2.09 -9.74 3.73
C TRP A 51 3.16 -9.58 2.65
N PHE A 52 2.76 -9.38 1.39
CA PHE A 52 3.68 -9.18 0.29
C PHE A 52 4.39 -7.82 0.36
N SER A 53 5.69 -7.82 0.11
CA SER A 53 6.49 -6.62 -0.11
C SER A 53 7.27 -6.72 -1.42
N SER A 54 7.57 -5.58 -2.05
CA SER A 54 8.42 -5.53 -3.24
C SER A 54 9.83 -6.10 -2.99
N ILE A 55 10.29 -6.17 -1.73
CA ILE A 55 11.55 -6.84 -1.38
C ILE A 55 11.54 -8.33 -1.69
N ASN A 56 10.38 -9.00 -1.66
CA ASN A 56 10.27 -10.40 -2.05
C ASN A 56 10.56 -10.57 -3.55
N ALA A 57 10.11 -9.63 -4.38
CA ALA A 57 10.41 -9.63 -5.82
C ALA A 57 11.89 -9.34 -6.10
N LEU A 58 12.51 -8.43 -5.35
CA LEU A 58 13.96 -8.20 -5.42
C LEU A 58 14.73 -9.48 -5.04
N ALA A 59 14.39 -10.11 -3.91
CA ALA A 59 15.02 -11.34 -3.47
C ALA A 59 14.88 -12.47 -4.52
N ALA A 60 13.71 -12.60 -5.15
CA ALA A 60 13.51 -13.57 -6.23
C ALA A 60 14.38 -13.27 -7.46
N ALA A 61 14.58 -12.00 -7.81
CA ALA A 61 15.43 -11.62 -8.94
C ALA A 61 16.91 -12.02 -8.78
N LEU A 62 17.39 -12.27 -7.55
CA LEU A 62 18.72 -12.82 -7.32
C LEU A 62 18.90 -14.22 -7.91
N PHE A 63 17.83 -15.00 -8.09
CA PHE A 63 17.89 -16.29 -8.77
C PHE A 63 18.16 -16.14 -10.27
N ASP A 64 17.78 -15.00 -10.87
CA ASP A 64 17.99 -14.73 -12.29
C ASP A 64 19.36 -14.10 -12.55
N ARG A 65 19.72 -13.05 -11.78
CA ARG A 65 20.98 -12.31 -11.95
C ARG A 65 21.48 -11.71 -10.62
N PRO A 66 22.81 -11.68 -10.39
CA PRO A 66 23.37 -11.01 -9.22
C PRO A 66 23.21 -9.49 -9.32
N TYR A 67 22.94 -8.85 -8.18
CA TYR A 67 22.94 -7.39 -8.03
C TYR A 67 23.32 -7.00 -6.59
N ASP A 68 23.79 -5.77 -6.41
CA ASP A 68 24.12 -5.23 -5.09
C ASP A 68 22.90 -4.56 -4.44
N LEU A 69 22.64 -4.89 -3.17
CA LEU A 69 21.63 -4.25 -2.35
C LEU A 69 22.26 -3.57 -1.14
N ALA A 70 22.31 -2.24 -1.16
CA ALA A 70 22.75 -1.45 -0.02
C ALA A 70 21.55 -1.07 0.85
N VAL A 71 21.48 -1.61 2.06
CA VAL A 71 20.51 -1.19 3.08
C VAL A 71 21.08 -0.05 3.93
N ASN A 72 20.21 0.80 4.46
CA ASN A 72 20.61 1.97 5.26
C ASN A 72 21.56 2.95 4.53
N ALA A 73 21.50 2.99 3.19
CA ALA A 73 22.23 3.93 2.35
C ALA A 73 21.31 5.12 2.02
N ASN A 74 21.35 6.16 2.85
CA ASN A 74 20.46 7.31 2.70
C ASN A 74 20.98 8.25 1.61
N VAL A 75 20.30 8.29 0.47
CA VAL A 75 20.64 9.21 -0.63
C VAL A 75 20.30 10.65 -0.23
N SER A 76 21.26 11.58 -0.36
CA SER A 76 21.05 13.01 -0.10
C SER A 76 20.69 13.78 -1.36
N ARG A 77 21.36 13.47 -2.49
CA ARG A 77 21.17 14.09 -3.81
C ARG A 77 21.71 13.22 -4.95
N VAL A 78 21.21 13.49 -6.14
CA VAL A 78 21.77 13.07 -7.43
C VAL A 78 22.89 14.04 -7.81
N ILE A 79 23.99 13.49 -8.32
CA ILE A 79 25.13 14.28 -8.80
C ILE A 79 24.99 14.43 -10.32
N VAL A 80 24.98 15.68 -10.78
CA VAL A 80 24.86 16.04 -12.19
C VAL A 80 26.05 16.90 -12.60
N GLU A 81 26.74 16.48 -13.64
CA GLU A 81 27.88 17.22 -14.23
C GLU A 81 27.61 17.42 -15.73
N ASN A 82 27.74 18.66 -16.23
CA ASN A 82 27.52 19.00 -17.64
C ASN A 82 26.16 18.51 -18.18
N GLY A 83 25.10 18.61 -17.36
CA GLY A 83 23.75 18.17 -17.71
C GLY A 83 23.57 16.64 -17.75
N LYS A 84 24.54 15.86 -17.29
CA LYS A 84 24.47 14.39 -17.22
C LYS A 84 24.57 13.90 -15.80
N THR A 85 23.77 12.90 -15.46
CA THR A 85 23.89 12.20 -14.19
C THR A 85 25.22 11.43 -14.14
N VAL A 86 25.93 11.55 -13.02
CA VAL A 86 27.22 10.85 -12.80
C VAL A 86 27.22 9.98 -11.54
N GLY A 87 26.14 10.01 -10.75
CA GLY A 87 25.98 9.18 -9.57
C GLY A 87 25.04 9.80 -8.53
N VAL A 88 25.17 9.31 -7.31
CA VAL A 88 24.44 9.80 -6.13
C VAL A 88 25.39 9.95 -4.94
N GLU A 89 25.10 10.95 -4.10
CA GLU A 89 25.72 11.12 -2.80
C GLU A 89 24.86 10.37 -1.76
N VAL A 90 25.50 9.54 -0.94
CA VAL A 90 24.83 8.70 0.06
C VAL A 90 25.49 8.84 1.42
N PHE A 91 24.69 8.77 2.47
CA PHE A 91 25.15 8.75 3.85
C PHE A 91 24.89 7.38 4.47
N SER A 92 25.93 6.83 5.09
CA SER A 92 25.84 5.67 5.99
C SER A 92 25.19 6.05 7.32
N LEU A 93 24.86 5.05 8.15
CA LEU A 93 24.27 5.27 9.48
C LEU A 93 25.17 6.11 10.41
N ASP A 94 26.49 6.03 10.26
CA ASP A 94 27.45 6.86 10.99
C ASP A 94 27.66 8.25 10.36
N LYS A 95 26.77 8.66 9.44
CA LYS A 95 26.73 9.96 8.75
C LYS A 95 27.98 10.26 7.92
N LYS A 96 28.72 9.25 7.49
CA LYS A 96 29.81 9.43 6.52
C LYS A 96 29.25 9.55 5.11
N ALA A 97 29.76 10.53 4.36
CA ALA A 97 29.39 10.73 2.97
C ALA A 97 30.17 9.78 2.06
N HIS A 98 29.46 9.17 1.13
CA HIS A 98 30.00 8.32 0.07
C HIS A 98 29.41 8.72 -1.28
N THR A 99 30.08 8.36 -2.36
CA THR A 99 29.56 8.55 -3.73
C THR A 99 29.43 7.20 -4.42
N ILE A 100 28.24 6.92 -4.93
CA ILE A 100 28.00 5.77 -5.81
C ILE A 100 27.91 6.29 -7.24
N ARG A 101 28.85 5.91 -8.10
CA ARG A 101 28.92 6.35 -9.50
C ARG A 101 27.92 5.57 -10.35
N ALA A 102 27.18 6.28 -11.20
CA ALA A 102 26.23 5.66 -12.13
C ALA A 102 26.01 6.56 -13.35
N LYS A 103 25.82 5.95 -14.53
CA LYS A 103 25.48 6.68 -15.76
C LYS A 103 23.99 7.02 -15.83
N ASN A 104 23.15 6.17 -15.24
CA ASN A 104 21.70 6.33 -15.19
C ASN A 104 21.27 6.16 -13.73
N VAL A 105 20.36 7.02 -13.26
CA VAL A 105 19.78 6.94 -11.91
C VAL A 105 18.27 6.97 -12.05
N VAL A 106 17.61 6.00 -11.44
CA VAL A 106 16.15 5.92 -11.35
C VAL A 106 15.75 6.24 -9.91
N LEU A 107 15.07 7.36 -9.69
CA LEU A 107 14.56 7.71 -8.37
C LEU A 107 13.23 7.00 -8.11
N SER A 108 13.24 6.07 -7.15
CA SER A 108 12.06 5.34 -6.67
C SER A 108 11.81 5.62 -5.19
N ALA A 109 12.01 6.87 -4.77
CA ALA A 109 12.01 7.29 -3.37
C ALA A 109 10.63 7.77 -2.92
N SER A 110 9.54 7.09 -3.31
CA SER A 110 8.17 7.49 -2.94
C SER A 110 7.77 8.91 -3.40
N THR A 111 6.54 9.31 -3.07
CA THR A 111 5.92 10.59 -3.46
C THR A 111 6.57 11.80 -2.79
N LEU A 112 7.15 11.63 -1.59
CA LEU A 112 7.73 12.74 -0.81
C LEU A 112 9.24 12.87 -1.00
N GLU A 113 9.99 11.75 -0.96
CA GLU A 113 11.45 11.82 -1.01
C GLU A 113 11.97 12.02 -2.44
N THR A 114 11.26 11.56 -3.47
CA THR A 114 11.63 11.83 -4.87
C THR A 114 11.71 13.33 -5.20
N PRO A 115 10.67 14.16 -4.95
CA PRO A 115 10.78 15.60 -5.19
C PRO A 115 11.80 16.27 -4.28
N ARG A 116 11.92 15.85 -3.00
CA ARG A 116 12.98 16.35 -2.11
C ARG A 116 14.37 16.13 -2.69
N LEU A 117 14.66 14.91 -3.16
CA LEU A 117 15.93 14.56 -3.78
C LEU A 117 16.21 15.40 -5.03
N LEU A 118 15.22 15.54 -5.92
CA LEU A 118 15.38 16.33 -7.14
C LEU A 118 15.70 17.81 -6.83
N LEU A 119 14.96 18.40 -5.89
CA LEU A 119 15.18 19.78 -5.43
C LEU A 119 16.58 19.94 -4.80
N ASN A 120 16.98 19.02 -3.92
CA ASN A 120 18.32 19.00 -3.33
C ASN A 120 19.45 18.77 -4.35
N SER A 121 19.13 18.19 -5.50
CA SER A 121 20.06 17.97 -6.61
C SER A 121 20.16 19.16 -7.57
N GLY A 122 19.37 20.22 -7.34
CA GLY A 122 19.25 21.35 -8.26
C GLY A 122 18.53 21.00 -9.58
N ILE A 123 17.87 19.84 -9.65
CA ILE A 123 17.12 19.42 -10.83
C ILE A 123 15.74 20.08 -10.77
N GLN A 124 15.46 20.95 -11.74
CA GLN A 124 14.22 21.72 -11.79
C GLN A 124 13.22 21.12 -12.78
N GLY A 125 11.95 21.35 -12.51
CA GLY A 125 10.85 20.94 -13.37
C GLY A 125 9.52 21.50 -12.84
N PRO A 126 8.61 21.92 -13.73
CA PRO A 126 7.39 22.63 -13.31
C PRO A 126 6.47 21.79 -12.41
N ALA A 127 6.56 20.46 -12.48
CA ALA A 127 5.76 19.53 -11.68
C ALA A 127 6.42 19.09 -10.36
N ILE A 128 7.71 19.37 -10.15
CA ILE A 128 8.45 18.87 -8.97
C ILE A 128 7.87 19.50 -7.70
N GLY A 129 7.46 18.65 -6.76
CA GLY A 129 6.86 19.06 -5.48
C GLY A 129 5.42 19.59 -5.58
N ARG A 130 4.74 19.40 -6.72
CA ARG A 130 3.35 19.84 -6.95
C ARG A 130 2.41 18.65 -7.12
N TYR A 131 1.11 18.94 -7.09
CA TYR A 131 0.03 17.96 -7.34
C TYR A 131 0.00 16.79 -6.33
N LEU A 132 0.48 17.02 -5.10
CA LEU A 132 0.34 16.04 -4.03
C LEU A 132 -1.15 15.74 -3.81
N THR A 133 -1.51 14.49 -4.03
CA THR A 133 -2.88 13.99 -3.88
C THR A 133 -2.85 12.82 -2.91
N GLY A 134 -3.87 12.71 -2.08
CA GLY A 134 -4.04 11.60 -1.16
C GLY A 134 -5.50 11.39 -0.83
N HIS A 135 -5.78 10.37 -0.03
CA HIS A 135 -7.11 10.13 0.52
C HIS A 135 -7.19 10.73 1.91
N VAL A 136 -8.22 11.55 2.15
CA VAL A 136 -8.58 12.00 3.50
C VAL A 136 -9.67 11.07 3.99
N SER A 137 -9.49 10.48 5.17
CA SER A 137 -10.45 9.57 5.79
C SER A 137 -10.85 10.08 7.18
N ILE A 138 -12.07 9.73 7.58
CA ILE A 138 -12.57 9.90 8.94
C ILE A 138 -12.81 8.51 9.49
N ILE A 139 -12.28 8.23 10.67
CA ILE A 139 -12.42 6.93 11.34
C ILE A 139 -13.41 7.08 12.48
N ALA A 140 -14.43 6.24 12.48
CA ALA A 140 -15.38 6.08 13.59
C ALA A 140 -15.28 4.65 14.12
N ILE A 141 -15.28 4.51 15.44
CA ILE A 141 -15.20 3.21 16.12
C ILE A 141 -16.52 2.96 16.83
N GLY A 142 -17.14 1.82 16.54
CA GLY A 142 -18.36 1.35 17.18
C GLY A 142 -18.16 -0.01 17.83
N THR A 143 -18.84 -0.23 18.95
CA THR A 143 -18.90 -1.55 19.60
C THR A 143 -20.28 -2.16 19.40
N ILE A 144 -20.33 -3.46 19.19
CA ILE A 144 -21.56 -4.24 19.01
C ILE A 144 -21.54 -5.44 19.94
N SER A 145 -22.70 -5.81 20.48
CA SER A 145 -22.78 -6.94 21.41
C SER A 145 -22.55 -8.27 20.68
N ARG A 146 -21.63 -9.08 21.20
CA ARG A 146 -21.32 -10.42 20.71
C ARG A 146 -22.54 -11.36 20.69
N ASN A 147 -23.50 -11.15 21.59
CA ASN A 147 -24.69 -12.00 21.72
C ASN A 147 -25.64 -11.90 20.52
N GLN A 148 -25.43 -10.93 19.63
CA GLN A 148 -26.23 -10.77 18.41
C GLN A 148 -25.76 -11.65 17.25
N PHE A 149 -24.66 -12.38 17.42
CA PHE A 149 -24.01 -13.15 16.35
C PHE A 149 -23.70 -14.58 16.80
N SER A 150 -23.62 -15.49 15.82
CA SER A 150 -23.24 -16.87 16.06
C SER A 150 -21.81 -17.00 16.58
N ASP A 151 -21.48 -18.16 17.16
CA ASP A 151 -20.11 -18.40 17.65
C ASP A 151 -19.06 -18.43 16.55
N LYS A 152 -19.46 -18.86 15.34
CA LYS A 152 -18.62 -18.79 14.14
C LYS A 152 -18.76 -17.41 13.50
N LEU A 153 -18.10 -16.41 14.06
CA LEU A 153 -18.18 -15.02 13.60
C LEU A 153 -17.69 -14.86 12.15
N GLY A 154 -16.38 -15.05 11.91
CA GLY A 154 -15.72 -14.69 10.65
C GLY A 154 -15.33 -13.21 10.58
N ASN A 155 -14.78 -12.79 9.42
CA ASN A 155 -14.27 -11.43 9.20
C ASN A 155 -15.39 -10.44 8.81
N VAL A 156 -15.14 -9.14 8.95
CA VAL A 156 -16.01 -8.08 8.41
C VAL A 156 -15.21 -7.22 7.44
N SER A 157 -15.68 -7.09 6.21
CA SER A 157 -15.05 -6.30 5.14
C SER A 157 -16.14 -5.83 4.19
N ILE A 158 -16.81 -4.74 4.55
CA ILE A 158 -17.94 -4.17 3.79
C ILE A 158 -17.52 -2.82 3.24
N LEU A 159 -17.87 -2.57 1.98
CA LEU A 159 -17.78 -1.25 1.36
C LEU A 159 -19.19 -0.77 1.02
N LYS A 160 -19.58 0.37 1.59
CA LYS A 160 -20.66 1.17 1.03
C LYS A 160 -20.08 1.96 -0.14
N PHE A 161 -20.56 1.69 -1.35
CA PHE A 161 -20.18 2.45 -2.53
C PHE A 161 -20.75 3.88 -2.49
N GLU A 162 -20.09 4.78 -3.21
CA GLU A 162 -20.56 6.15 -3.38
C GLU A 162 -21.76 6.18 -4.33
N THR A 163 -22.67 7.11 -4.08
CA THR A 163 -23.80 7.42 -4.97
C THR A 163 -23.85 8.92 -5.21
N ASN A 164 -24.71 9.36 -6.12
CA ASN A 164 -24.92 10.79 -6.36
C ASN A 164 -25.40 11.53 -5.10
N GLU A 165 -26.20 10.87 -4.27
CA GLU A 165 -26.78 11.41 -3.04
C GLU A 165 -25.86 11.20 -1.81
N SER A 166 -24.90 10.28 -1.90
CA SER A 166 -23.98 9.92 -0.81
C SER A 166 -22.57 9.69 -1.39
N PRO A 167 -21.78 10.76 -1.63
CA PRO A 167 -20.58 10.74 -2.48
C PRO A 167 -19.32 10.22 -1.75
N TYR A 168 -19.50 9.43 -0.69
CA TYR A 168 -18.39 8.92 0.11
C TYR A 168 -18.42 7.40 0.15
N HIS A 169 -17.27 6.82 -0.11
CA HIS A 169 -16.98 5.44 0.27
C HIS A 169 -16.88 5.31 1.79
N ILE A 170 -17.59 4.33 2.35
CA ILE A 170 -17.51 3.98 3.77
C ILE A 170 -17.04 2.53 3.88
N GLN A 171 -15.85 2.36 4.45
CA GLN A 171 -15.33 1.06 4.82
C GLN A 171 -15.83 0.70 6.21
N ILE A 172 -16.48 -0.46 6.33
CA ILE A 172 -16.91 -1.03 7.61
C ILE A 172 -16.09 -2.29 7.82
N LEU A 173 -15.16 -2.24 8.77
CA LEU A 173 -14.14 -3.25 9.01
C LEU A 173 -14.30 -3.84 10.42
N GLY A 174 -14.01 -5.14 10.55
CA GLY A 174 -14.00 -5.85 11.83
C GLY A 174 -12.68 -5.70 12.58
N SER A 175 -12.59 -6.18 13.82
CA SER A 175 -11.40 -6.04 14.68
C SER A 175 -10.14 -6.75 14.15
N ASP A 176 -10.29 -7.80 13.34
CA ASP A 176 -9.20 -8.73 13.01
C ASP A 176 -8.75 -8.59 11.53
N GLN A 177 -8.61 -7.35 11.04
CA GLN A 177 -8.12 -7.14 9.67
C GLN A 177 -6.60 -7.27 9.59
N TYR A 178 -6.12 -7.98 8.56
CA TYR A 178 -4.68 -8.10 8.26
C TYR A 178 -4.20 -7.09 7.21
N PHE A 179 -5.05 -6.16 6.75
CA PHE A 179 -4.76 -5.27 5.62
C PHE A 179 -5.33 -3.84 5.76
N SER A 180 -5.89 -3.48 6.93
CA SER A 180 -6.31 -2.09 7.18
C SER A 180 -5.10 -1.25 7.60
N TYR A 181 -4.95 -0.08 6.98
CA TYR A 181 -3.93 0.93 7.31
C TYR A 181 -4.22 1.62 8.65
#